data_AF-A0A0Q8CNN5-F1
#
_entry.id   AF-A0A0Q8CNN5-F1
#
_cell.length_a   1.000
_cell.length_b   1.000
_cell.length_c   1.000
_cell.angle_alpha   90.00
_cell.angle_beta   90.00
_cell.angle_gamma   90.00
#
_symmetry.space_group_name_H-M   'P 1'
#
loop_
_entity.id
_entity.type
_entity.pdbx_description
1 polymer ?
#
loop_
_entity_poly.entity_id
_entity_poly.type
_entity_poly.pdbx_seq_one_letter_code
_entity_poly.pdbx_strand_id
1 'polypeptide(L)'
;MIDWSAFLLVAVASLVVTAIVVSAYSFGLRLLAASGRAPLVEPASFTDAITVITPEEAKAAAKRQKKAAKKNPLSDAQKRLALWAAYGCFSIAGLAVLYGIYLIIPYFHH
;
A
#
# COMPACT_ATOMS: atom_id res chain seq x y z
N MET A 1 29.94 -4.20 -29.14
CA MET A 1 30.56 -4.38 -27.80
C MET A 1 29.43 -4.26 -26.77
N ILE A 2 29.43 -5.06 -25.71
CA ILE A 2 28.37 -5.02 -24.68
C ILE A 2 28.51 -3.73 -23.87
N ASP A 3 27.41 -2.98 -23.73
CA ASP A 3 27.38 -1.77 -22.91
C ASP A 3 27.03 -2.12 -21.46
N TRP A 4 28.06 -2.49 -20.68
CA TRP A 4 27.93 -2.83 -19.27
C TRP A 4 27.35 -1.68 -18.41
N SER A 5 27.51 -0.43 -18.86
CA SER A 5 27.01 0.74 -18.13
C SER A 5 25.49 0.84 -18.19
N ALA A 6 24.90 0.53 -19.36
CA ALA A 6 23.45 0.51 -19.55
C ALA A 6 22.76 -0.54 -18.65
N PHE A 7 23.37 -1.72 -18.50
CA PHE A 7 22.85 -2.75 -17.59
C PHE A 7 22.85 -2.30 -16.13
N LEU A 8 23.95 -1.69 -15.66
CA LEU A 8 24.03 -1.18 -14.30
C LEU A 8 23.00 -0.07 -14.05
N LEU A 9 22.81 0.82 -15.03
CA LEU A 9 21.82 1.90 -14.95
C LEU A 9 20.40 1.34 -14.75
N VAL A 10 20.00 0.36 -15.56
CA VAL A 10 18.68 -0.27 -15.46
C VAL A 10 18.51 -1.00 -14.13
N ALA A 11 19.55 -1.70 -13.66
CA ALA A 11 19.54 -2.38 -12.38
C ALA A 11 19.32 -1.39 -11.21
N VAL A 12 20.07 -0.29 -11.18
CA VAL A 12 19.91 0.74 -10.13
C VAL A 12 18.56 1.44 -10.25
N ALA A 13 18.14 1.82 -11.47
CA ALA A 13 16.87 2.50 -11.69
C ALA A 13 15.69 1.65 -11.23
N SER A 14 15.67 0.36 -11.58
CA SER A 14 14.61 -0.58 -11.17
C SER A 14 14.56 -0.77 -9.65
N LEU A 15 15.71 -0.89 -8.98
CA LEU A 15 15.76 -0.98 -7.51
C LEU A 15 15.23 0.28 -6.83
N VAL A 16 15.63 1.45 -7.32
CA VAL A 16 15.19 2.75 -6.78
C VAL A 16 13.68 2.93 -6.97
N VAL A 17 13.17 2.69 -8.19
CA VAL A 17 11.72 2.81 -8.46
C VAL A 17 10.92 1.84 -7.61
N THR A 18 11.38 0.59 -7.48
CA THR A 18 10.74 -0.42 -6.62
C THR A 18 10.70 0.05 -5.17
N ALA A 19 11.82 0.52 -4.63
CA ALA A 19 11.89 1.01 -3.25
C ALA A 19 10.93 2.20 -3.02
N ILE A 20 10.84 3.13 -3.97
CA ILE A 20 9.94 4.29 -3.90
C ILE A 20 8.48 3.82 -3.87
N VAL A 21 8.06 2.99 -4.82
CA VAL A 21 6.66 2.54 -4.93
C VAL A 21 6.24 1.74 -3.70
N VAL A 22 7.07 0.78 -3.27
CA VAL A 22 6.78 -0.06 -2.10
C VAL A 22 6.74 0.77 -0.82
N SER A 23 7.67 1.72 -0.65
CA SER A 23 7.68 2.61 0.51
C SER A 23 6.48 3.53 0.52
N ALA A 24 6.13 4.15 -0.61
CA ALA A 24 4.97 5.02 -0.72
C ALA A 24 3.68 4.26 -0.38
N TYR A 25 3.49 3.04 -0.93
CA TYR A 25 2.33 2.23 -0.64
C TYR A 25 2.26 1.79 0.83
N SER A 26 3.36 1.29 1.39
CA SER A 26 3.43 0.87 2.79
C SER A 26 3.19 2.04 3.76
N PHE A 27 3.74 3.20 3.44
CA PHE A 27 3.53 4.43 4.21
C PHE A 27 2.07 4.91 4.11
N GLY A 28 1.47 4.84 2.91
CA GLY A 28 0.05 5.13 2.69
C GLY A 28 -0.87 4.25 3.55
N LEU A 29 -0.62 2.93 3.61
CA LEU A 29 -1.36 2.02 4.49
C LEU A 29 -1.23 2.40 5.96
N ARG A 30 -0.03 2.80 6.39
CA ARG A 30 0.21 3.20 7.78
C ARG A 30 -0.50 4.50 8.14
N LEU A 31 -0.49 5.49 7.24
CA LEU A 31 -1.25 6.73 7.39
C LEU A 31 -2.76 6.49 7.39
N LEU A 32 -3.25 5.58 6.54
CA LEU A 32 -4.65 5.19 6.49
C LEU A 32 -5.08 4.54 7.81
N ALA A 33 -4.26 3.64 8.36
CA ALA A 33 -4.49 3.06 9.69
C ALA A 33 -4.48 4.14 10.79
N ALA A 34 -3.53 5.08 10.76
CA ALA A 34 -3.45 6.20 11.71
C ALA A 34 -4.66 7.14 11.63
N SER A 35 -5.29 7.28 10.45
CA SER A 35 -6.53 8.04 10.27
C SER A 35 -7.77 7.36 10.89
N GLY A 36 -7.64 6.11 11.34
CA GLY A 36 -8.74 5.31 11.90
C GLY A 36 -9.53 4.53 10.84
N ARG A 37 -9.03 4.44 9.60
CA ARG A 37 -9.68 3.74 8.47
C ARG A 37 -8.88 2.52 8.03
N ALA A 38 -8.28 1.81 8.98
CA ALA A 38 -7.52 0.61 8.71
C ALA A 38 -8.35 -0.37 7.84
N PRO A 39 -7.80 -0.87 6.71
CA PRO A 39 -8.49 -1.87 5.90
C PRO A 39 -8.71 -3.13 6.71
N LEU A 40 -9.98 -3.48 6.94
CA LEU A 40 -10.39 -4.72 7.58
C LEU A 40 -11.11 -5.56 6.55
N VAL A 41 -10.42 -6.59 6.06
CA VAL A 41 -11.08 -7.65 5.30
C VAL A 41 -11.68 -8.59 6.33
N GLU A 42 -12.99 -8.77 6.31
CA GLU A 42 -13.60 -9.86 7.07
C GLU A 42 -13.06 -11.16 6.48
N PRO A 43 -12.38 -12.01 7.28
CA PRO A 43 -11.75 -13.20 6.75
C PRO A 43 -12.83 -14.12 6.20
N ALA A 44 -12.93 -14.19 4.88
CA ALA A 44 -13.77 -15.15 4.20
C ALA A 44 -13.17 -16.54 4.44
N SER A 45 -13.85 -17.38 5.19
CA SER A 45 -13.46 -18.77 5.37
C SER A 45 -13.73 -19.51 4.07
N PHE A 46 -12.69 -19.72 3.25
CA PHE A 46 -12.73 -20.71 2.20
C PHE A 46 -12.55 -22.10 2.82
N THR A 47 -13.36 -23.07 2.39
CA THR A 47 -13.40 -24.45 2.90
C THR A 47 -12.06 -25.21 2.78
N ASP A 48 -11.08 -24.65 2.06
CA ASP A 48 -9.81 -25.32 1.71
C ASP A 48 -8.54 -24.53 2.16
N ALA A 49 -8.63 -23.68 3.18
CA ALA A 49 -7.54 -22.80 3.61
C ALA A 49 -6.54 -23.45 4.62
N ILE A 50 -5.24 -23.23 4.41
CA ILE A 50 -4.11 -23.69 5.26
C ILE A 50 -4.17 -23.17 6.72
N THR A 51 -4.91 -22.08 7.00
CA THR A 51 -5.21 -21.64 8.37
C THR A 51 -6.67 -21.17 8.47
N VAL A 52 -7.54 -22.00 9.03
CA VAL A 52 -8.93 -21.63 9.33
C VAL A 52 -8.91 -20.71 10.56
N ILE A 53 -9.05 -19.40 10.32
CA ILE A 53 -9.34 -18.45 11.41
C ILE A 53 -10.76 -18.73 11.86
N THR A 54 -10.94 -19.06 13.14
CA THR A 54 -12.27 -19.27 13.69
C THR A 54 -13.10 -17.97 13.59
N PRO A 55 -14.42 -18.04 13.41
CA PRO A 55 -15.27 -16.84 13.34
C PRO A 55 -15.18 -15.99 14.62
N GLU A 56 -14.76 -16.58 15.74
CA GLU A 56 -14.47 -15.86 16.98
C GLU A 56 -13.18 -15.03 16.92
N GLU A 57 -12.09 -15.60 16.40
CA GLU A 57 -10.81 -14.89 16.21
C GLU A 57 -10.95 -13.72 15.24
N ALA A 58 -11.74 -13.90 14.18
CA ALA A 58 -12.11 -12.84 13.24
C ALA A 58 -12.83 -11.68 13.94
N LYS A 59 -13.85 -11.98 14.76
CA LYS A 59 -14.58 -10.99 15.56
C LYS A 59 -13.67 -10.34 16.62
N ALA A 60 -12.75 -11.09 17.22
CA ALA A 60 -11.80 -10.58 18.20
C ALA A 60 -10.81 -9.60 17.57
N ALA A 61 -10.28 -9.91 16.39
CA ALA A 61 -9.41 -9.01 15.61
C ALA A 61 -10.14 -7.71 15.24
N ALA A 62 -11.38 -7.80 14.76
CA ALA A 62 -12.22 -6.64 14.46
C ALA A 62 -12.51 -5.79 15.71
N LYS A 63 -12.79 -6.41 16.86
CA LYS A 63 -12.99 -5.70 18.14
C LYS A 63 -11.71 -5.02 18.63
N ARG A 64 -10.55 -5.67 18.53
CA ARG A 64 -9.24 -5.08 18.88
C ARG A 64 -8.96 -3.83 18.04
N GLN A 65 -9.25 -3.88 16.75
CA GLN A 65 -9.13 -2.74 15.84
C GLN A 65 -10.08 -1.59 16.18
N LYS A 66 -11.37 -1.87 16.44
CA LYS A 66 -12.33 -0.84 16.90
C LYS A 66 -11.88 -0.17 18.21
N LYS A 67 -11.33 -0.95 19.15
CA LYS A 67 -10.75 -0.43 20.39
C LYS A 67 -9.51 0.44 20.13
N ALA A 68 -8.64 0.03 19.20
CA ALA A 68 -7.47 0.82 18.81
C ALA A 68 -7.88 2.15 18.14
N ALA A 69 -8.88 2.13 17.27
CA ALA A 69 -9.43 3.34 16.64
C ALA A 69 -10.05 4.29 17.67
N LYS A 70 -10.76 3.77 18.68
CA LYS A 70 -11.33 4.59 19.77
C LYS A 70 -10.24 5.21 20.68
N LYS A 71 -9.11 4.54 20.83
CA LYS A 71 -7.94 5.01 21.61
C LYS A 71 -7.00 5.91 20.80
N ASN A 72 -7.36 6.29 19.58
CA ASN A 72 -6.50 7.07 18.71
C ASN A 72 -6.26 8.48 19.32
N PRO A 73 -5.01 8.83 19.68
CA PRO A 73 -4.70 10.10 20.32
C PRO A 73 -4.70 11.30 19.37
N LEU A 74 -4.84 11.08 18.05
CA LEU A 74 -4.85 12.17 17.07
C LEU A 74 -6.15 12.99 17.14
N SER A 75 -6.00 14.31 16.99
CA SER A 75 -7.13 15.21 16.75
C SER A 75 -7.78 14.93 15.40
N ASP A 76 -9.03 15.37 15.22
CA ASP A 76 -9.77 15.11 13.98
C ASP A 76 -9.14 15.79 12.76
N ALA A 77 -8.52 16.96 12.96
CA ALA A 77 -7.74 17.65 11.92
C ALA A 77 -6.53 16.81 11.47
N GLN A 78 -5.79 16.21 12.41
CA GLN A 78 -4.63 15.37 12.09
C GLN A 78 -5.05 14.05 11.43
N LYS A 79 -6.17 13.45 11.85
CA LYS A 79 -6.73 12.26 11.16
C LYS A 79 -7.08 12.57 9.72
N ARG A 80 -7.68 13.75 9.46
CA ARG A 80 -8.02 14.19 8.10
C ARG A 80 -6.78 14.47 7.26
N LEU A 81 -5.74 15.06 7.86
CA LEU A 81 -4.45 15.23 7.18
C LEU A 81 -3.81 13.88 6.84
N ALA A 82 -3.76 12.94 7.78
CA ALA A 82 -3.21 11.60 7.56
C ALA A 82 -3.93 10.85 6.44
N LEU A 83 -5.26 10.99 6.37
CA LEU A 83 -6.10 10.43 5.32
C LEU A 83 -5.73 11.03 3.94
N TRP A 84 -5.68 12.35 3.81
CA TRP A 84 -5.30 13.00 2.55
C TRP A 84 -3.87 12.64 2.13
N ALA A 85 -2.94 12.57 3.08
CA ALA A 85 -1.58 12.13 2.83
C ALA A 85 -1.54 10.66 2.36
N ALA A 86 -2.36 9.78 2.95
CA ALA A 86 -2.47 8.39 2.50
C ALA A 86 -2.94 8.29 1.05
N TYR A 87 -3.98 9.07 0.68
CA TYR A 87 -4.44 9.13 -0.71
C TYR A 87 -3.37 9.69 -1.64
N GLY A 88 -2.64 10.73 -1.22
CA GLY A 88 -1.48 11.23 -1.96
C GLY A 88 -0.44 10.14 -2.23
N CYS A 89 -0.09 9.34 -1.22
CA CYS A 89 0.85 8.23 -1.37
C CYS A 89 0.36 7.16 -2.36
N PHE A 90 -0.93 6.78 -2.29
CA PHE A 90 -1.50 5.82 -3.24
C PHE A 90 -1.59 6.38 -4.65
N SER A 91 -1.91 7.67 -4.80
CA SER A 91 -1.89 8.34 -6.10
C SER A 91 -0.49 8.36 -6.70
N ILE A 92 0.54 8.70 -5.92
CA ILE A 92 1.94 8.68 -6.38
C ILE A 92 2.34 7.27 -6.83
N ALA A 93 2.05 6.25 -6.04
CA ALA A 93 2.35 4.87 -6.38
C ALA A 93 1.61 4.41 -7.65
N GLY A 94 0.31 4.71 -7.75
CA GLY A 94 -0.51 4.38 -8.93
C GLY A 94 -0.03 5.09 -10.19
N LEU A 95 0.26 6.39 -10.11
CA LEU A 95 0.79 7.17 -11.23
C LEU A 95 2.17 6.66 -11.68
N ALA A 96 3.06 6.28 -10.75
CA ALA A 96 4.36 5.70 -11.09
C ALA A 96 4.20 4.39 -11.88
N VAL A 97 3.27 3.52 -11.46
CA VAL A 97 2.99 2.26 -12.18
C VAL A 97 2.36 2.53 -13.54
N LEU A 98 1.37 3.42 -13.62
CA LEU A 98 0.74 3.79 -14.90
C LEU A 98 1.73 4.40 -15.88
N TYR A 99 2.65 5.23 -15.39
CA TYR A 99 3.72 5.80 -16.18
C TYR A 99 4.71 4.72 -16.66
N GLY A 100 5.06 3.77 -15.80
CA GLY A 100 5.85 2.60 -16.21
C GLY A 100 5.17 1.79 -17.33
N ILE A 101 3.86 1.53 -17.21
CA ILE A 101 3.07 0.85 -18.23
C ILE A 101 3.05 1.64 -19.54
N TYR A 102 2.84 2.95 -19.46
CA TYR A 102 2.87 3.86 -20.61
C TYR A 102 4.20 3.76 -21.36
N LEU A 103 5.33 3.74 -20.66
CA LEU A 103 6.67 3.64 -21.24
C LEU A 103 7.04 2.23 -21.74
N ILE A 104 6.41 1.18 -21.23
CA ILE A 104 6.71 -0.20 -21.67
C ILE A 104 5.92 -0.55 -22.94
N ILE A 105 4.69 -0.04 -23.06
CA ILE A 105 3.79 -0.37 -24.17
C ILE A 105 4.04 0.60 -25.33
N PRO A 106 4.62 0.15 -26.46
CA PRO A 106 4.98 1.04 -27.59
C PRO A 106 3.78 1.66 -28.29
N TYR A 107 2.58 1.14 -28.06
CA TYR A 107 1.35 1.73 -28.58
C TYR A 107 0.98 3.05 -27.88
N PHE A 108 1.39 3.23 -26.62
CA PHE A 108 1.03 4.41 -25.84
C PHE A 108 2.03 5.56 -25.97
N HIS A 109 3.28 5.28 -26.32
CA HIS A 109 4.32 6.29 -26.55
C HIS A 109 4.94 6.07 -27.94
N HIS A 110 4.94 7.12 -28.77
CA HIS A 110 5.55 7.12 -30.10
C HIS A 110 6.99 7.60 -30.07
#